data_AF-A0A9P5DQI0-F1
#
_entry.id   AF-A0A9P5DQI0-F1
#
_cell.length_a   1.000
_cell.length_b   1.000
_cell.length_c   1.000
_cell.angle_alpha   90.00
_cell.angle_beta   90.00
_cell.angle_gamma   90.00
#
_symmetry.space_group_name_H-M   'P 1'
#
loop_
_entity.id
_entity.type
_entity.pdbx_description
1 polymer ?
#
loop_
_entity_poly.entity_id
_entity_poly.type
_entity_poly.pdbx_seq_one_letter_code
_entity_poly.pdbx_strand_id
1 'polypeptide(L)'
;MFPAWLITLLSAARAAVPDHCTAFSINGPNTSIFDFYRFYDFRNVPTSADLPIGDPSSNNREPSSKLKTSRITNDSWSDDWRVSSVYQGQANNKVLARHYVADHVFLDQKDNSGRLVLYTNHLRNDTQQAGEIYFNEALVYSVSLRVYARITGAPGAVAGFFTYFNDTQESDIEVLTKDKDDRVQFSNQPTENTTTWKTIPGTTLNKTRSGSFRDWTVYRLDWLPDQDLTAWYINGQLMETSRINVPTTPSRVYINMWSNGGSFSGLMDYNKNATLEIQWIEMAFNASITDTEKMSGDRIVCSIEDGQVEPSSAGAKIAGIFGWWAIITSILFFTIEV
;
A
#
# COMPACT_ATOMS: atom_id res chain seq x y z
N MET A 1 -18.27 -25.95 -27.59
CA MET A 1 -17.74 -26.13 -26.22
C MET A 1 -16.84 -24.94 -25.94
N PHE A 2 -17.30 -23.98 -25.13
CA PHE A 2 -16.49 -22.85 -24.68
C PHE A 2 -15.79 -23.25 -23.37
N PRO A 3 -14.51 -22.92 -23.16
CA PRO A 3 -13.87 -23.21 -21.89
C PRO A 3 -14.40 -22.21 -20.85
N ALA A 4 -15.01 -22.75 -19.80
CA ALA A 4 -15.37 -21.98 -18.62
C ALA A 4 -14.06 -21.60 -17.91
N TRP A 5 -13.71 -20.31 -17.95
CA TRP A 5 -12.66 -19.77 -17.11
C TRP A 5 -13.18 -19.78 -15.67
N LEU A 6 -12.55 -20.60 -14.83
CA LEU A 6 -12.76 -20.61 -13.40
C LEU A 6 -12.22 -19.29 -12.85
N ILE A 7 -13.09 -18.29 -12.67
CA ILE A 7 -12.74 -17.09 -11.91
C ILE A 7 -12.71 -17.53 -10.45
N THR A 8 -11.52 -17.76 -9.91
CA THR A 8 -11.30 -17.87 -8.48
C THR A 8 -11.65 -16.53 -7.86
N LEU A 9 -12.88 -16.41 -7.34
CA LEU A 9 -13.23 -15.37 -6.38
C LEU A 9 -12.31 -15.57 -5.18
N LEU A 10 -11.28 -14.73 -5.05
CA LEU A 10 -10.54 -14.55 -3.80
C LEU A 10 -11.53 -13.93 -2.79
N SER A 11 -12.36 -14.78 -2.20
CA SER A 11 -12.97 -14.49 -0.92
C SER A 11 -11.84 -14.47 0.09
N ALA A 12 -11.22 -13.29 0.28
CA ALA A 12 -10.40 -13.04 1.45
C ALA A 12 -11.35 -13.06 2.66
N ALA A 13 -11.64 -14.28 3.14
CA ALA A 13 -12.20 -14.48 4.45
C ALA A 13 -11.25 -13.79 5.44
N ARG A 14 -11.83 -13.02 6.35
CA ARG A 14 -11.12 -12.27 7.39
C ARG A 14 -10.28 -13.27 8.19
N ALA A 15 -9.00 -13.42 7.86
CA ALA A 15 -8.09 -14.15 8.74
C ALA A 15 -7.98 -13.29 10.01
N ALA A 16 -8.45 -13.84 11.12
CA ALA A 16 -8.11 -13.30 12.42
C ALA A 16 -6.59 -13.41 12.53
N VAL A 17 -5.91 -12.29 12.67
CA VAL A 17 -4.48 -12.31 12.96
C VAL A 17 -4.30 -13.02 14.28
N PRO A 18 -3.49 -14.08 14.37
CA PRO A 18 -3.38 -14.81 15.62
C PRO A 18 -2.84 -13.91 16.75
N ASP A 19 -3.52 -13.90 17.90
CA ASP A 19 -3.21 -13.01 19.06
C ASP A 19 -1.77 -13.17 19.60
N HIS A 20 -1.04 -14.20 19.17
CA HIS A 20 0.33 -14.49 19.59
C HIS A 20 1.39 -13.89 18.64
N CYS A 21 1.02 -13.29 17.51
CA CYS A 21 1.98 -12.64 16.61
C CYS A 21 2.54 -11.36 17.26
N THR A 22 3.87 -11.31 17.41
CA THR A 22 4.58 -10.15 18.00
C THR A 22 5.41 -9.38 16.99
N ALA A 23 5.63 -9.98 15.81
CA ALA A 23 6.33 -9.39 14.68
C ALA A 23 5.85 -10.03 13.38
N PHE A 24 6.10 -9.37 12.26
CA PHE A 24 5.53 -9.71 10.96
C PHE A 24 6.60 -9.72 9.87
N SER A 25 6.67 -10.81 9.10
CA SER A 25 7.55 -10.91 7.94
C SER A 25 6.77 -10.79 6.65
N ILE A 26 7.41 -10.22 5.64
CA ILE A 26 6.85 -10.06 4.29
C ILE A 26 7.39 -11.12 3.34
N ASN A 27 6.55 -11.53 2.38
CA ASN A 27 6.95 -12.36 1.26
C ASN A 27 7.80 -11.59 0.24
N GLY A 28 8.63 -12.30 -0.51
CA GLY A 28 9.49 -11.74 -1.57
C GLY A 28 10.98 -11.94 -1.31
N PRO A 29 11.84 -11.53 -2.26
CA PRO A 29 13.29 -11.73 -2.15
C PRO A 29 13.95 -10.82 -1.11
N ASN A 30 13.28 -9.71 -0.74
CA ASN A 30 13.79 -8.71 0.20
C ASN A 30 13.08 -8.89 1.55
N THR A 31 13.57 -9.84 2.35
CA THR A 31 12.95 -10.16 3.64
C THR A 31 13.17 -9.04 4.64
N SER A 32 12.14 -8.71 5.40
CA SER A 32 12.21 -7.76 6.52
C SER A 32 11.23 -8.17 7.60
N ILE A 33 11.48 -7.75 8.84
CA ILE A 33 10.62 -8.01 9.98
C ILE A 33 10.10 -6.67 10.51
N PHE A 34 8.79 -6.62 10.74
CA PHE A 34 8.06 -5.46 11.22
C PHE A 34 7.43 -5.73 12.58
N ASP A 35 7.26 -4.68 13.38
CA ASP A 35 6.71 -4.77 14.74
C ASP A 35 5.20 -4.52 14.77
N PHE A 36 4.66 -3.86 13.73
CA PHE A 36 3.24 -3.54 13.61
C PHE A 36 2.65 -4.09 12.32
N TYR A 37 1.40 -4.54 12.43
CA TYR A 37 0.56 -4.95 11.31
C TYR A 37 -0.81 -4.28 11.37
N ARG A 38 -1.33 -3.90 10.21
CA ARG A 38 -2.66 -3.31 10.04
C ARG A 38 -3.31 -3.86 8.79
N PHE A 39 -4.59 -4.21 8.91
CA PHE A 39 -5.43 -4.57 7.78
C PHE A 39 -6.76 -3.81 7.86
N TYR A 40 -7.03 -2.99 6.85
CA TYR A 40 -8.25 -2.19 6.74
C TYR A 40 -9.06 -2.70 5.54
N ASP A 41 -10.23 -3.26 5.81
CA ASP A 41 -11.13 -3.78 4.78
C ASP A 41 -12.37 -2.89 4.64
N PHE A 42 -12.47 -2.18 3.52
CA PHE A 42 -13.58 -1.26 3.24
C PHE A 42 -14.81 -1.95 2.67
N ARG A 43 -14.72 -3.24 2.28
CA ARG A 43 -15.79 -3.96 1.60
C ARG A 43 -17.05 -4.12 2.45
N ASN A 44 -16.89 -4.07 3.78
CA ASN A 44 -17.96 -4.24 4.76
C ASN A 44 -18.18 -3.00 5.64
N VAL A 45 -17.56 -1.86 5.33
CA VAL A 45 -17.71 -0.63 6.13
C VAL A 45 -18.98 0.11 5.71
N PRO A 46 -19.80 0.60 6.66
CA PRO A 46 -20.97 1.43 6.34
C PRO A 46 -20.56 2.72 5.63
N THR A 47 -21.34 3.15 4.63
CA THR A 47 -21.08 4.41 3.88
C THR A 47 -21.22 5.66 4.73
N SER A 48 -21.89 5.57 5.88
CA SER A 48 -22.09 6.67 6.83
C SER A 48 -20.99 6.79 7.89
N ALA A 49 -19.89 6.04 7.77
CA ALA A 49 -18.82 6.12 8.76
C ALA A 49 -18.09 7.47 8.63
N ASP A 50 -17.92 8.15 9.77
CA ASP A 50 -17.23 9.44 9.84
C ASP A 50 -15.78 9.31 9.42
N LEU A 51 -15.31 10.29 8.65
CA LEU A 51 -13.92 10.38 8.17
C LEU A 51 -13.20 11.50 8.92
N PRO A 52 -12.30 11.20 9.86
CA PRO A 52 -11.63 12.24 10.62
C PRO A 52 -10.73 13.09 9.74
N ILE A 53 -10.99 14.39 9.71
CA ILE A 53 -10.22 15.38 8.94
C ILE A 53 -8.99 15.79 9.76
N GLY A 54 -7.87 16.03 9.09
CA GLY A 54 -6.68 16.59 9.70
C GLY A 54 -5.83 17.39 8.72
N ASP A 55 -4.88 18.14 9.28
CA ASP A 55 -3.87 18.84 8.50
C ASP A 55 -2.53 18.11 8.63
N PRO A 56 -2.03 17.47 7.55
CA PRO A 56 -0.75 16.77 7.58
C PRO A 56 0.44 17.71 7.84
N SER A 57 0.29 19.01 7.58
CA SER A 57 1.33 20.03 7.81
C SER A 57 1.39 20.56 9.25
N SER A 58 0.46 20.14 10.12
CA SER A 58 0.49 20.53 11.52
C SER A 58 1.82 20.13 12.18
N ASN A 59 2.45 21.09 12.86
CA ASN A 59 3.80 20.94 13.43
C ASN A 59 3.91 19.83 14.50
N ASN A 60 2.80 19.30 15.00
CA ASN A 60 2.78 18.21 15.97
C ASN A 60 2.79 16.85 15.26
N ARG A 61 3.99 16.36 14.97
CA ARG A 61 4.23 14.97 14.53
C ARG A 61 4.39 14.05 15.75
N GLU A 62 3.39 14.07 16.64
CA GLU A 62 3.40 13.22 17.83
C GLU A 62 2.97 11.79 17.49
N PRO A 63 3.63 10.76 18.04
CA PRO A 63 3.25 9.37 17.83
C PRO A 63 1.81 9.08 18.28
N SER A 64 1.09 8.25 17.53
CA SER A 64 -0.27 7.86 17.89
C SER A 64 -0.28 7.04 19.19
N SER A 65 -1.06 7.47 20.19
CA SER A 65 -1.18 6.73 21.46
C SER A 65 -1.77 5.33 21.27
N LYS A 66 -2.62 5.13 20.25
CA LYS A 66 -3.21 3.83 19.91
C LYS A 66 -2.19 2.84 19.34
N LEU A 67 -1.24 3.32 18.54
CA LEU A 67 -0.16 2.48 18.02
C LEU A 67 0.67 1.88 19.16
N LYS A 68 0.96 2.66 20.20
CA LYS A 68 1.72 2.19 21.37
C LYS A 68 1.06 1.00 22.05
N THR A 69 -0.27 0.96 22.08
CA THR A 69 -1.03 -0.09 22.79
C THR A 69 -1.32 -1.33 21.96
N SER A 70 -1.25 -1.26 20.62
CA SER A 70 -1.67 -2.37 19.77
C SER A 70 -0.73 -2.66 18.59
N ARG A 71 -0.22 -3.90 18.54
CA ARG A 71 0.58 -4.42 17.41
C ARG A 71 -0.26 -4.81 16.21
N ILE A 72 -1.54 -5.13 16.43
CA ILE A 72 -2.48 -5.64 15.43
C ILE A 72 -3.82 -4.91 15.61
N THR A 73 -4.35 -4.29 14.56
CA THR A 73 -5.77 -3.91 14.56
C THR A 73 -6.39 -4.11 13.20
N ASN A 74 -7.66 -4.53 13.23
CA ASN A 74 -8.48 -4.89 12.08
C ASN A 74 -9.81 -4.12 12.02
N ASP A 75 -10.07 -3.18 12.95
CA ASP A 75 -11.45 -2.81 13.29
C ASP A 75 -11.81 -1.32 13.15
N SER A 76 -10.86 -0.38 13.19
CA SER A 76 -11.16 1.05 13.03
C SER A 76 -10.08 1.79 12.26
N TRP A 77 -10.17 1.80 10.93
CA TRP A 77 -9.24 2.53 10.06
C TRP A 77 -9.23 4.04 10.34
N SER A 78 -10.36 4.60 10.81
CA SER A 78 -10.51 6.02 11.16
C SER A 78 -9.68 6.41 12.40
N ASP A 79 -9.18 5.44 13.16
CA ASP A 79 -8.22 5.72 14.24
C ASP A 79 -6.86 6.13 13.69
N ASP A 80 -6.47 5.45 12.63
CA ASP A 80 -5.11 5.42 12.10
C ASP A 80 -4.96 6.25 10.82
N TRP A 81 -6.05 6.61 10.14
CA TRP A 81 -6.03 7.44 8.94
C TRP A 81 -6.79 8.76 9.14
N ARG A 82 -6.33 9.79 8.46
CA ARG A 82 -6.96 11.11 8.40
C ARG A 82 -7.16 11.54 6.95
N VAL A 83 -8.19 12.33 6.73
CA VAL A 83 -8.45 12.99 5.44
C VAL A 83 -7.77 14.35 5.43
N SER A 84 -6.96 14.62 4.41
CA SER A 84 -6.32 15.93 4.22
C SER A 84 -7.35 16.99 3.85
N SER A 85 -7.28 18.16 4.48
CA SER A 85 -8.02 19.36 4.09
C SER A 85 -7.06 20.55 4.00
N VAL A 86 -6.39 20.69 2.86
CA VAL A 86 -5.29 21.66 2.65
C VAL A 86 -5.44 22.34 1.30
N TYR A 87 -5.41 23.68 1.31
CA TYR A 87 -5.32 24.48 0.10
C TYR A 87 -3.86 24.72 -0.28
N GLN A 88 -3.49 24.33 -1.50
CA GLN A 88 -2.20 24.59 -2.09
C GLN A 88 -2.38 25.56 -3.25
N GLY A 89 -1.80 26.75 -3.10
CA GLY A 89 -1.85 27.78 -4.12
C GLY A 89 -1.19 27.35 -5.42
N GLN A 90 -1.36 28.18 -6.44
CA GLN A 90 -0.71 28.00 -7.72
C GLN A 90 0.81 28.19 -7.58
N ALA A 91 1.59 27.13 -7.81
CA ALA A 91 3.05 27.22 -7.70
C ALA A 91 3.67 28.09 -8.81
N ASN A 92 3.08 28.11 -10.01
CA ASN A 92 3.44 28.98 -11.14
C ASN A 92 2.32 29.02 -12.18
N ASN A 93 2.45 29.87 -13.20
CA ASN A 93 1.44 30.08 -14.24
C ASN A 93 1.12 28.86 -15.15
N LYS A 94 1.85 27.74 -15.01
CA LYS A 94 1.64 26.50 -15.78
C LYS A 94 0.93 25.40 -15.00
N VAL A 95 0.65 25.62 -13.72
CA VAL A 95 -0.09 24.68 -12.87
C VAL A 95 -1.30 25.37 -12.28
N LEU A 96 -2.35 24.62 -11.99
CA LEU A 96 -3.54 25.08 -11.28
C LEU A 96 -3.30 25.04 -9.77
N ALA A 97 -4.07 25.84 -9.03
CA ALA A 97 -4.17 25.66 -7.59
C ALA A 97 -4.82 24.29 -7.29
N ARG A 98 -4.31 23.61 -6.25
CA ARG A 98 -4.80 22.31 -5.81
C ARG A 98 -5.41 22.43 -4.43
N HIS A 99 -6.63 21.97 -4.25
CA HIS A 99 -7.31 21.98 -2.96
C HIS A 99 -7.69 20.56 -2.57
N TYR A 100 -7.04 20.03 -1.53
CA TYR A 100 -7.49 18.80 -0.89
C TYR A 100 -8.72 19.11 -0.05
N VAL A 101 -9.84 18.45 -0.36
CA VAL A 101 -11.12 18.69 0.30
C VAL A 101 -11.68 17.39 0.86
N ALA A 102 -12.29 17.45 2.04
CA ALA A 102 -12.78 16.26 2.72
C ALA A 102 -13.85 15.52 1.92
N ASP A 103 -14.74 16.24 1.23
CA ASP A 103 -15.80 15.67 0.39
C ASP A 103 -15.28 14.83 -0.79
N HIS A 104 -13.98 14.88 -1.08
CA HIS A 104 -13.33 14.07 -2.10
C HIS A 104 -12.73 12.77 -1.58
N VAL A 105 -12.97 12.48 -0.29
CA VAL A 105 -12.72 11.19 0.31
C VAL A 105 -14.03 10.71 0.91
N PHE A 106 -14.53 9.56 0.46
CA PHE A 106 -15.80 9.02 0.96
C PHE A 106 -15.86 7.50 0.84
N LEU A 107 -16.72 6.89 1.63
CA LEU A 107 -17.03 5.47 1.53
C LEU A 107 -18.22 5.30 0.59
N ASP A 108 -18.08 4.42 -0.40
CA ASP A 108 -19.13 4.11 -1.38
C ASP A 108 -19.43 2.60 -1.40
N GLN A 109 -20.65 2.25 -1.78
CA GLN A 109 -21.06 0.87 -2.04
C GLN A 109 -21.51 0.75 -3.49
N LYS A 110 -20.82 -0.11 -4.25
CA LYS A 110 -21.20 -0.44 -5.64
C LYS A 110 -20.99 -1.93 -5.84
N ASP A 111 -21.87 -2.53 -6.62
CA ASP A 111 -21.82 -3.97 -6.92
C ASP A 111 -21.79 -4.84 -5.65
N ASN A 112 -22.55 -4.43 -4.61
CA ASN A 112 -22.59 -5.06 -3.27
C ASN A 112 -21.25 -5.14 -2.54
N SER A 113 -20.28 -4.29 -2.89
CA SER A 113 -18.99 -4.19 -2.23
C SER A 113 -18.68 -2.75 -1.83
N GLY A 114 -18.35 -2.55 -0.55
CA GLY A 114 -17.86 -1.28 -0.03
C GLY A 114 -16.46 -0.94 -0.56
N ARG A 115 -16.14 0.35 -0.61
CA ARG A 115 -14.80 0.85 -0.94
C ARG A 115 -14.59 2.26 -0.41
N LEU A 116 -13.34 2.58 -0.14
CA LEU A 116 -12.90 3.96 0.03
C LEU A 116 -12.65 4.57 -1.35
N VAL A 117 -13.15 5.77 -1.58
CA VAL A 117 -12.99 6.51 -2.85
C VAL A 117 -12.24 7.79 -2.58
N LEU A 118 -11.17 8.01 -3.34
CA LEU A 118 -10.48 9.29 -3.45
C LEU A 118 -10.72 9.86 -4.86
N TYR A 119 -11.06 11.13 -4.95
CA TYR A 119 -11.55 11.72 -6.19
C TYR A 119 -10.87 13.06 -6.49
N THR A 120 -10.66 13.35 -7.78
CA THR A 120 -10.21 14.67 -8.23
C THR A 120 -11.07 15.18 -9.38
N ASN A 121 -11.32 16.50 -9.43
CA ASN A 121 -12.01 17.16 -10.53
C ASN A 121 -11.42 18.53 -10.85
N HIS A 122 -11.61 18.93 -12.11
CA HIS A 122 -11.26 20.26 -12.57
C HIS A 122 -12.51 21.14 -12.65
N LEU A 123 -12.57 22.17 -11.80
CA LEU A 123 -13.66 23.13 -11.77
C LEU A 123 -13.46 24.25 -12.81
N ARG A 124 -14.55 24.91 -13.22
CA ARG A 124 -14.51 26.03 -14.19
C ARG A 124 -13.89 27.32 -13.66
N ASN A 125 -13.61 27.41 -12.36
CA ASN A 125 -12.93 28.53 -11.73
C ASN A 125 -11.41 28.26 -11.59
N ASP A 126 -10.85 27.42 -12.46
CA ASP A 126 -9.42 27.06 -12.52
C ASP A 126 -8.86 26.47 -11.22
N THR A 127 -9.74 25.86 -10.41
CA THR A 127 -9.35 25.12 -9.20
C THR A 127 -9.40 23.63 -9.47
N GLN A 128 -8.32 22.93 -9.16
CA GLN A 128 -8.32 21.47 -9.10
C GLN A 128 -8.58 21.03 -7.66
N GLN A 129 -9.66 20.31 -7.41
CA GLN A 129 -9.87 19.70 -6.09
C GLN A 129 -9.40 18.23 -6.12
N ALA A 130 -8.95 17.72 -4.97
CA ALA A 130 -8.33 16.41 -4.85
C ALA A 130 -8.73 15.73 -3.52
N GLY A 131 -8.61 14.40 -3.49
CA GLY A 131 -8.78 13.59 -2.29
C GLY A 131 -7.44 13.03 -1.85
N GLU A 132 -7.16 13.06 -0.55
CA GLU A 132 -5.96 12.49 0.05
C GLU A 132 -6.26 11.99 1.45
N ILE A 133 -5.69 10.82 1.75
CA ILE A 133 -5.61 10.30 3.09
C ILE A 133 -4.15 10.13 3.50
N TYR A 134 -3.89 10.23 4.79
CA TYR A 134 -2.59 10.00 5.35
C TYR A 134 -2.68 9.17 6.63
N PHE A 135 -1.67 8.35 6.85
CA PHE A 135 -1.52 7.59 8.07
C PHE A 135 -1.16 8.55 9.21
N ASN A 136 -1.89 8.50 10.31
CA ASN A 136 -1.80 9.47 11.40
C ASN A 136 -0.43 9.42 12.08
N GLU A 137 0.21 8.25 12.13
CA GLU A 137 1.59 8.12 12.58
C GLU A 137 2.57 8.70 11.56
N ALA A 138 3.30 9.71 12.00
CA ALA A 138 4.20 10.48 11.15
C ALA A 138 5.64 9.95 11.15
N LEU A 139 5.99 9.06 12.09
CA LEU A 139 7.33 8.56 12.32
C LEU A 139 7.46 7.08 11.94
N VAL A 140 6.97 6.70 10.75
CA VAL A 140 7.19 5.37 10.17
C VAL A 140 8.60 5.35 9.57
N TYR A 141 9.45 4.40 9.97
CA TYR A 141 10.83 4.31 9.48
C TYR A 141 11.06 3.13 8.53
N SER A 142 10.14 2.19 8.47
CA SER A 142 10.09 1.20 7.39
C SER A 142 8.66 0.73 7.18
N VAL A 143 8.29 0.43 5.94
CA VAL A 143 6.93 -0.03 5.61
C VAL A 143 6.92 -0.97 4.42
N SER A 144 6.03 -1.94 4.49
CA SER A 144 5.50 -2.68 3.36
C SER A 144 4.02 -2.33 3.24
N LEU A 145 3.71 -1.37 2.37
CA LEU A 145 2.36 -0.88 2.09
C LEU A 145 1.80 -1.68 0.92
N ARG A 146 0.62 -2.29 1.07
CA ARG A 146 -0.15 -2.93 0.01
C ARG A 146 -1.53 -2.29 -0.08
N VAL A 147 -1.94 -1.91 -1.28
CA VAL A 147 -3.24 -1.27 -1.52
C VAL A 147 -3.92 -1.97 -2.68
N TYR A 148 -5.11 -2.53 -2.45
CA TYR A 148 -5.92 -3.10 -3.50
C TYR A 148 -6.90 -2.09 -4.05
N ALA A 149 -6.58 -1.62 -5.25
CA ALA A 149 -7.22 -0.47 -5.83
C ALA A 149 -7.44 -0.60 -7.34
N ARG A 150 -8.33 0.24 -7.86
CA ARG A 150 -8.45 0.52 -9.29
C ARG A 150 -8.60 2.01 -9.52
N ILE A 151 -8.25 2.46 -10.72
CA ILE A 151 -8.24 3.86 -11.10
C ILE A 151 -9.14 4.03 -12.33
N THR A 152 -10.07 4.99 -12.30
CA THR A 152 -10.95 5.28 -13.43
C THR A 152 -11.12 6.77 -13.68
N GLY A 153 -11.72 7.13 -14.82
CA GLY A 153 -12.01 8.51 -15.18
C GLY A 153 -11.12 9.07 -16.29
N ALA A 154 -11.09 10.41 -16.34
CA ALA A 154 -10.50 11.19 -17.42
C ALA A 154 -8.96 11.31 -17.33
N PRO A 155 -8.27 11.53 -18.46
CA PRO A 155 -6.86 11.88 -18.46
C PRO A 155 -6.61 13.19 -17.70
N GLY A 156 -5.41 13.33 -17.14
CA GLY A 156 -5.02 14.53 -16.39
C GLY A 156 -5.00 14.35 -14.88
N ALA A 157 -4.91 13.14 -14.35
CA ALA A 157 -4.86 12.85 -12.91
C ALA A 157 -3.76 11.83 -12.57
N VAL A 158 -3.42 11.76 -11.29
CA VAL A 158 -2.40 10.89 -10.72
C VAL A 158 -2.96 10.23 -9.46
N ALA A 159 -2.91 8.90 -9.42
CA ALA A 159 -3.05 8.16 -8.17
C ALA A 159 -1.67 7.93 -7.57
N GLY A 160 -1.46 8.38 -6.34
CA GLY A 160 -0.19 8.24 -5.61
C GLY A 160 -0.32 7.33 -4.40
N PHE A 161 0.68 6.47 -4.20
CA PHE A 161 0.87 5.66 -2.99
C PHE A 161 2.31 5.83 -2.53
N PHE A 162 2.55 6.52 -1.43
CA PHE A 162 3.89 7.04 -1.17
C PHE A 162 4.21 7.23 0.32
N THR A 163 5.50 7.29 0.62
CA THR A 163 6.03 7.80 1.89
C THR A 163 6.56 9.21 1.66
N TYR A 164 6.33 10.12 2.61
CA TYR A 164 6.79 11.51 2.49
C TYR A 164 7.18 12.10 3.84
N PHE A 165 8.37 12.70 3.88
CA PHE A 165 8.78 13.63 4.92
C PHE A 165 9.01 15.04 4.35
N ASN A 166 9.71 15.14 3.22
CA ASN A 166 9.96 16.34 2.41
C ASN A 166 10.42 15.93 0.99
N ASP A 167 10.72 16.92 0.14
CA ASP A 167 11.10 16.74 -1.28
C ASP A 167 12.44 16.00 -1.52
N THR A 168 13.14 15.58 -0.47
CA THR A 168 14.33 14.73 -0.58
C THR A 168 14.17 13.38 0.12
N GLN A 169 13.02 13.14 0.74
CA GLN A 169 12.73 11.98 1.58
C GLN A 169 11.32 11.48 1.24
N GLU A 170 11.21 10.92 0.05
CA GLU A 170 9.95 10.42 -0.51
C GLU A 170 10.19 9.22 -1.43
N SER A 171 9.24 8.28 -1.41
CA SER A 171 9.22 7.10 -2.27
C SER A 171 7.82 6.84 -2.79
N ASP A 172 7.70 6.64 -4.10
CA ASP A 172 6.43 6.76 -4.81
C ASP A 172 6.07 5.52 -5.63
N ILE A 173 4.77 5.22 -5.66
CA ILE A 173 4.10 4.57 -6.79
C ILE A 173 3.11 5.59 -7.35
N GLU A 174 3.26 5.93 -8.63
CA GLU A 174 2.37 6.86 -9.32
C GLU A 174 1.78 6.23 -10.58
N VAL A 175 0.47 6.39 -10.75
CA VAL A 175 -0.26 5.94 -11.95
C VAL A 175 -0.99 7.13 -12.55
N LEU A 176 -0.63 7.48 -13.77
CA LEU A 176 -1.11 8.67 -14.45
C LEU A 176 -2.24 8.31 -15.42
N THR A 177 -3.40 8.94 -15.28
CA THR A 177 -4.57 8.64 -16.14
C THR A 177 -4.42 9.16 -17.57
N LYS A 178 -3.43 10.03 -17.82
CA LYS A 178 -3.08 10.51 -19.18
C LYS A 178 -2.29 9.46 -19.98
N ASP A 179 -1.62 8.54 -19.29
CA ASP A 179 -0.75 7.56 -19.92
C ASP A 179 -1.55 6.35 -20.39
N LYS A 180 -0.87 5.42 -21.08
CA LYS A 180 -1.48 4.12 -21.41
C LYS A 180 -1.83 3.39 -20.10
N ASP A 181 -2.95 2.68 -20.14
CA ASP A 181 -3.48 1.94 -19.00
C ASP A 181 -2.51 0.98 -18.31
N ASP A 182 -1.51 0.50 -19.02
CA ASP A 182 -0.50 -0.44 -18.55
C ASP A 182 0.71 0.24 -17.89
N ARG A 183 0.71 1.57 -17.75
CA ARG A 183 1.84 2.33 -17.21
C ARG A 183 1.75 2.51 -15.70
N VAL A 184 2.93 2.48 -15.09
CA VAL A 184 3.16 2.81 -13.69
C VAL A 184 4.55 3.42 -13.57
N GLN A 185 4.69 4.40 -12.69
CA GLN A 185 5.94 5.08 -12.40
C GLN A 185 6.33 4.81 -10.95
N PHE A 186 7.61 4.58 -10.73
CA PHE A 186 8.21 4.45 -9.41
C PHE A 186 9.31 5.47 -9.23
N SER A 187 9.43 6.05 -8.04
CA SER A 187 10.51 6.99 -7.74
C SER A 187 10.97 6.97 -6.30
N ASN A 188 12.21 7.42 -6.12
CA ASN A 188 12.70 7.94 -4.86
C ASN A 188 13.17 9.38 -5.11
N GLN A 189 12.70 10.33 -4.30
CA GLN A 189 13.08 11.74 -4.44
C GLN A 189 14.45 12.05 -3.82
N PRO A 190 15.19 13.04 -4.33
CA PRO A 190 14.84 13.88 -5.48
C PRO A 190 15.02 13.14 -6.79
N THR A 191 14.11 13.38 -7.74
CA THR A 191 14.23 12.86 -9.11
C THR A 191 14.93 13.81 -10.07
N GLU A 192 15.11 15.06 -9.68
CA GLU A 192 15.77 16.10 -10.47
C GLU A 192 16.86 16.80 -9.66
N ASN A 193 17.93 17.20 -10.35
CA ASN A 193 18.98 18.03 -9.76
C ASN A 193 18.50 19.48 -9.71
N THR A 194 18.40 20.05 -8.50
CA THR A 194 17.87 21.40 -8.26
C THR A 194 18.69 22.54 -8.86
N THR A 195 19.94 22.30 -9.26
CA THR A 195 20.81 23.30 -9.91
C THR A 195 20.72 23.24 -11.44
N THR A 196 20.68 22.03 -12.00
CA THR A 196 20.74 21.81 -13.45
C THR A 196 19.39 21.53 -14.09
N TRP A 197 18.36 21.28 -13.27
CA TRP A 197 17.00 20.89 -13.70
C TRP A 197 16.99 19.66 -14.62
N LYS A 198 17.97 18.77 -14.42
CA LYS A 198 18.08 17.50 -15.14
C LYS A 198 17.63 16.37 -14.24
N THR A 199 16.91 15.42 -14.83
CA THR A 199 16.57 14.15 -14.18
C THR A 199 17.83 13.44 -13.70
N ILE A 200 17.81 12.96 -12.48
CA ILE A 200 18.87 12.14 -11.89
C ILE A 200 18.66 10.71 -12.38
N PRO A 201 19.61 10.11 -13.12
CA PRO A 201 19.43 8.77 -13.68
C PRO A 201 19.10 7.72 -12.61
N GLY A 202 18.09 6.88 -12.87
CA GLY A 202 17.70 5.78 -12.00
C GLY A 202 16.81 6.16 -10.80
N THR A 203 16.50 7.44 -10.60
CA THR A 203 15.57 7.90 -9.54
C THR A 203 14.10 7.82 -9.96
N THR A 204 13.83 7.77 -11.26
CA THR A 204 12.50 7.58 -11.84
C THR A 204 12.51 6.38 -12.76
N LEU A 205 11.51 5.51 -12.59
CA LEU A 205 11.42 4.22 -13.24
C LEU A 205 10.02 4.06 -13.85
N ASN A 206 9.91 4.33 -15.16
CA ASN A 206 8.67 4.12 -15.91
C ASN A 206 8.60 2.65 -16.35
N LYS A 207 7.57 1.94 -15.88
CA LYS A 207 7.39 0.50 -16.15
C LYS A 207 6.07 0.23 -16.85
N THR A 208 6.01 -0.93 -17.49
CA THR A 208 4.78 -1.54 -18.00
C THR A 208 4.39 -2.67 -17.06
N ARG A 209 3.16 -2.64 -16.56
CA ARG A 209 2.56 -3.72 -15.76
C ARG A 209 1.57 -4.53 -16.60
N SER A 210 1.26 -5.74 -16.14
CA SER A 210 0.19 -6.54 -16.74
C SER A 210 -1.19 -5.95 -16.39
N GLY A 211 -2.14 -5.98 -17.34
CA GLY A 211 -3.51 -5.50 -17.15
C GLY A 211 -3.66 -3.97 -17.21
N SER A 212 -4.90 -3.48 -17.07
CA SER A 212 -5.22 -2.04 -17.03
C SER A 212 -5.24 -1.53 -15.59
N PHE A 213 -4.96 -0.23 -15.37
CA PHE A 213 -5.06 0.35 -14.02
C PHE A 213 -6.53 0.48 -13.61
N ARG A 214 -7.43 0.28 -14.57
CA ARG A 214 -8.88 0.19 -14.39
C ARG A 214 -9.28 -1.15 -13.77
N ASP A 215 -8.40 -2.16 -13.85
CA ASP A 215 -8.59 -3.44 -13.19
C ASP A 215 -8.15 -3.35 -11.74
N TRP A 216 -8.86 -4.07 -10.87
CA TRP A 216 -8.45 -4.19 -9.47
C TRP A 216 -7.05 -4.80 -9.36
N THR A 217 -6.13 -4.04 -8.78
CA THR A 217 -4.70 -4.31 -8.76
C THR A 217 -4.16 -4.12 -7.34
N VAL A 218 -3.27 -5.01 -6.89
CA VAL A 218 -2.50 -4.80 -5.66
C VAL A 218 -1.24 -4.01 -5.99
N TYR A 219 -1.15 -2.79 -5.49
CA TYR A 219 0.05 -1.96 -5.52
C TYR A 219 0.82 -2.18 -4.23
N ARG A 220 2.13 -2.45 -4.31
CA ARG A 220 2.95 -2.65 -3.11
C ARG A 220 4.26 -1.88 -3.16
N LEU A 221 4.51 -1.14 -2.09
CA LEU A 221 5.74 -0.40 -1.81
C LEU A 221 6.41 -1.00 -0.58
N ASP A 222 7.59 -1.58 -0.75
CA ASP A 222 8.48 -1.94 0.35
C ASP A 222 9.60 -0.90 0.46
N TRP A 223 9.49 -0.04 1.47
CA TRP A 223 10.53 0.92 1.84
C TRP A 223 11.31 0.39 3.05
N LEU A 224 12.57 0.02 2.80
CA LEU A 224 13.45 -0.70 3.73
C LEU A 224 14.79 0.05 3.94
N PRO A 225 14.81 1.16 4.69
CA PRO A 225 16.02 1.97 4.89
C PRO A 225 17.20 1.21 5.49
N ASP A 226 16.95 0.28 6.41
CA ASP A 226 18.01 -0.54 7.04
C ASP A 226 18.76 -1.43 6.04
N GLN A 227 18.17 -1.66 4.87
CA GLN A 227 18.76 -2.42 3.78
C GLN A 227 19.23 -1.53 2.62
N ASP A 228 19.09 -0.20 2.74
CA ASP A 228 19.28 0.78 1.67
C ASP A 228 18.52 0.37 0.39
N LEU A 229 17.22 0.09 0.55
CA LEU A 229 16.41 -0.50 -0.51
C LEU A 229 14.97 0.03 -0.52
N THR A 230 14.50 0.39 -1.72
CA THR A 230 13.07 0.40 -2.06
C THR A 230 12.78 -0.71 -3.06
N ALA A 231 11.67 -1.43 -2.89
CA ALA A 231 11.17 -2.39 -3.87
C ALA A 231 9.68 -2.16 -4.16
N TRP A 232 9.31 -2.26 -5.45
CA TRP A 232 7.95 -2.02 -5.91
C TRP A 232 7.37 -3.25 -6.60
N TYR A 233 6.11 -3.57 -6.29
CA TYR A 233 5.41 -4.74 -6.82
C TYR A 233 4.03 -4.37 -7.35
N ILE A 234 3.59 -5.13 -8.33
CA ILE A 234 2.22 -5.08 -8.87
C ILE A 234 1.68 -6.51 -8.88
N ASN A 235 0.53 -6.75 -8.24
CA ASN A 235 -0.09 -8.09 -8.14
C ASN A 235 0.90 -9.16 -7.65
N GLY A 236 1.69 -8.82 -6.62
CA GLY A 236 2.70 -9.71 -6.05
C GLY A 236 3.98 -9.88 -6.88
N GLN A 237 4.00 -9.43 -8.14
CA GLN A 237 5.19 -9.49 -9.00
C GLN A 237 6.13 -8.32 -8.68
N LEU A 238 7.39 -8.63 -8.37
CA LEU A 238 8.46 -7.62 -8.24
C LEU A 238 8.68 -6.94 -9.59
N MET A 239 8.47 -5.62 -9.62
CA MET A 239 8.63 -4.81 -10.83
C MET A 239 10.03 -4.22 -10.92
N GLU A 240 10.55 -3.70 -9.81
CA GLU A 240 11.87 -3.08 -9.74
C GLU A 240 12.35 -2.93 -8.28
N THR A 241 13.66 -2.77 -8.13
CA THR A 241 14.29 -2.36 -6.86
C THR A 241 15.20 -1.15 -7.09
N SER A 242 15.34 -0.27 -6.10
CA SER A 242 16.28 0.86 -6.14
C SER A 242 17.08 0.96 -4.86
N ARG A 243 18.36 1.31 -5.01
CA ARG A 243 19.29 1.75 -3.94
C ARG A 243 19.67 3.22 -4.10
N ILE A 244 19.00 3.93 -5.00
CA ILE A 244 19.28 5.33 -5.32
C ILE A 244 18.27 6.18 -4.56
N ASN A 245 18.78 7.17 -3.82
CA ASN A 245 17.99 8.12 -3.04
C ASN A 245 16.95 7.47 -2.11
N VAL A 246 17.22 6.26 -1.61
CA VAL A 246 16.31 5.59 -0.66
C VAL A 246 16.12 6.53 0.54
N PRO A 247 14.86 6.92 0.87
CA PRO A 247 14.64 7.81 2.01
C PRO A 247 15.16 7.17 3.30
N THR A 248 15.78 7.97 4.17
CA THR A 248 16.37 7.53 5.44
C THR A 248 15.72 8.19 6.65
N THR A 249 14.84 9.16 6.42
CA THR A 249 14.13 9.90 7.46
C THR A 249 12.76 9.27 7.71
N PRO A 250 12.36 9.06 8.99
CA PRO A 250 11.01 8.62 9.31
C PRO A 250 9.97 9.51 8.62
N SER A 251 9.06 8.87 7.92
CA SER A 251 8.14 9.50 6.98
C SER A 251 6.71 9.10 7.31
N ARG A 252 5.77 9.88 6.80
CA ARG A 252 4.36 9.52 6.86
C ARG A 252 3.95 8.81 5.58
N VAL A 253 2.96 7.92 5.67
CA VAL A 253 2.37 7.24 4.51
C VAL A 253 1.17 8.03 4.00
N TYR A 254 1.07 8.20 2.68
CA TYR A 254 0.00 8.93 2.01
C TYR A 254 -0.57 8.11 0.85
N ILE A 255 -1.85 8.33 0.58
CA ILE A 255 -2.54 7.85 -0.61
C ILE A 255 -3.39 9.00 -1.13
N ASN A 256 -3.27 9.34 -2.41
CA ASN A 256 -4.05 10.42 -2.99
C ASN A 256 -4.53 10.13 -4.43
N MET A 257 -5.55 10.88 -4.83
CA MET A 257 -5.97 11.05 -6.21
C MET A 257 -5.98 12.54 -6.50
N TRP A 258 -5.01 12.99 -7.30
CA TRP A 258 -4.73 14.41 -7.47
C TRP A 258 -4.49 14.79 -8.92
N SER A 259 -4.55 16.10 -9.16
CA SER A 259 -4.05 16.74 -10.37
C SER A 259 -3.66 18.17 -10.02
N ASN A 260 -2.91 18.82 -10.91
CA ASN A 260 -2.71 20.27 -10.87
C ASN A 260 -2.56 20.84 -12.28
N GLY A 261 -2.94 20.10 -13.32
CA GLY A 261 -2.77 20.54 -14.71
C GLY A 261 -1.33 20.66 -15.21
N GLY A 262 -0.33 20.35 -14.38
CA GLY A 262 1.08 20.46 -14.74
C GLY A 262 1.51 19.44 -15.78
N SER A 263 2.75 19.56 -16.27
CA SER A 263 3.31 18.62 -17.26
C SER A 263 3.28 17.17 -16.77
N PHE A 264 3.40 16.97 -15.46
CA PHE A 264 3.34 15.65 -14.83
C PHE A 264 1.93 15.06 -14.88
N SER A 265 0.94 15.62 -14.17
CA SER A 265 -0.43 15.08 -14.17
C SER A 265 -1.10 15.16 -15.55
N GLY A 266 -0.73 16.16 -16.36
CA GLY A 266 -1.50 16.62 -17.50
C GLY A 266 -2.67 17.51 -17.08
N LEU A 267 -3.18 18.29 -18.03
CA LEU A 267 -4.38 19.11 -17.85
C LEU A 267 -5.63 18.25 -18.02
N MET A 268 -6.43 18.15 -16.96
CA MET A 268 -7.76 17.56 -17.00
C MET A 268 -8.74 18.55 -17.64
N ASP A 269 -9.63 18.08 -18.51
CA ASP A 269 -10.68 18.95 -19.07
C ASP A 269 -11.65 19.42 -17.98
N TYR A 270 -12.24 20.61 -18.16
CA TYR A 270 -13.25 21.13 -17.22
C TYR A 270 -14.41 20.16 -17.02
N ASN A 271 -14.92 20.11 -15.79
CA ASN A 271 -16.02 19.24 -15.36
C ASN A 271 -15.74 17.75 -15.59
N LYS A 272 -14.48 17.35 -15.78
CA LYS A 272 -14.05 15.96 -15.74
C LYS A 272 -13.51 15.61 -14.37
N ASN A 273 -13.36 14.30 -14.18
CA ASN A 273 -12.87 13.74 -12.94
C ASN A 273 -12.15 12.41 -13.13
N ALA A 274 -11.43 12.02 -12.09
CA ALA A 274 -10.85 10.69 -11.94
C ALA A 274 -11.02 10.19 -10.49
N THR A 275 -11.15 8.88 -10.34
CA THR A 275 -11.31 8.21 -9.05
C THR A 275 -10.21 7.18 -8.83
N LEU A 276 -9.72 7.13 -7.60
CA LEU A 276 -9.00 6.00 -7.02
C LEU A 276 -9.96 5.29 -6.07
N GLU A 277 -10.23 4.02 -6.35
CA GLU A 277 -11.14 3.18 -5.60
C GLU A 277 -10.35 2.11 -4.86
N ILE A 278 -10.52 1.99 -3.55
CA ILE A 278 -9.71 1.14 -2.68
C ILE A 278 -10.62 0.19 -1.90
N GLN A 279 -10.40 -1.12 -2.03
CA GLN A 279 -11.16 -2.13 -1.28
C GLN A 279 -10.48 -2.50 0.05
N TRP A 280 -9.16 -2.53 0.07
CA TRP A 280 -8.41 -2.75 1.31
C TRP A 280 -7.01 -2.13 1.27
N ILE A 281 -6.49 -1.85 2.46
CA ILE A 281 -5.12 -1.43 2.72
C ILE A 281 -4.51 -2.40 3.74
N GLU A 282 -3.33 -2.93 3.44
CA GLU A 282 -2.55 -3.79 4.31
C GLU A 282 -1.17 -3.17 4.54
N MET A 283 -0.73 -3.11 5.78
CA MET A 283 0.56 -2.52 6.14
C MET A 283 1.29 -3.37 7.17
N ALA A 284 2.55 -3.68 6.88
CA ALA A 284 3.54 -4.08 7.88
C ALA A 284 4.53 -2.94 8.03
N PHE A 285 4.74 -2.42 9.23
CA PHE A 285 5.60 -1.25 9.40
C PHE A 285 6.28 -1.22 10.75
N ASN A 286 7.33 -0.40 10.80
CA ASN A 286 7.96 -0.02 12.03
C ASN A 286 7.83 1.49 12.24
N ALA A 287 7.50 1.88 13.47
CA ALA A 287 7.34 3.28 13.85
C ALA A 287 7.90 3.54 15.24
N SER A 288 8.29 4.79 15.53
CA SER A 288 8.85 5.15 16.83
C SER A 288 7.85 4.88 17.96
N ILE A 289 8.24 4.02 18.92
CA ILE A 289 7.48 3.78 20.15
C ILE A 289 8.11 4.65 21.25
N THR A 290 7.31 5.27 22.12
CA THR A 290 7.87 5.85 23.36
C THR A 290 8.22 4.71 24.32
N ASP A 291 9.48 4.65 24.78
CA ASP A 291 10.23 3.69 25.62
C ASP A 291 9.55 2.95 26.81
N THR A 292 8.24 2.73 26.80
CA THR A 292 7.50 2.15 27.94
C THR A 292 7.26 0.64 27.85
N GLU A 293 7.69 -0.04 26.79
CA GLU A 293 7.83 -1.49 26.80
C GLU A 293 9.10 -1.94 26.08
N LYS A 294 10.20 -2.03 26.82
CA LYS A 294 11.29 -2.95 26.43
C LYS A 294 10.71 -4.36 26.43
N MET A 295 10.47 -4.88 25.24
CA MET A 295 9.97 -6.23 25.01
C MET A 295 11.00 -7.27 25.45
N SER A 296 10.67 -8.01 26.51
CA SER A 296 11.46 -9.13 27.06
C SER A 296 10.70 -10.46 26.89
N GLY A 297 10.01 -10.66 25.76
CA GLY A 297 9.27 -11.88 25.44
C GLY A 297 9.79 -12.57 24.18
N ASP A 298 9.46 -13.85 24.01
CA ASP A 298 9.77 -14.60 22.79
C ASP A 298 9.14 -13.92 21.56
N ARG A 299 9.98 -13.60 20.56
CA ARG A 299 9.54 -12.96 19.31
C ARG A 299 8.92 -14.01 18.39
N ILE A 300 7.59 -14.08 18.39
CA ILE A 300 6.81 -14.89 17.44
C ILE A 300 6.61 -14.07 16.16
N VAL A 301 7.23 -14.53 15.07
CA VAL A 301 7.15 -13.91 13.73
C VAL A 301 6.07 -14.60 12.90
N CYS A 302 5.14 -13.82 12.37
CA CYS A 302 4.09 -14.30 11.47
C CYS A 302 4.29 -13.75 10.05
N SER A 303 4.15 -14.59 9.04
CA SER A 303 4.24 -14.21 7.64
C SER A 303 2.94 -13.57 7.16
N ILE A 304 3.06 -12.46 6.45
CA ILE A 304 1.95 -11.79 5.77
C ILE A 304 1.93 -12.26 4.32
N GLU A 305 0.86 -12.96 3.95
CA GLU A 305 0.59 -13.40 2.58
C GLU A 305 -0.84 -13.00 2.19
N ASP A 306 -0.98 -12.06 1.24
CA ASP A 306 -2.24 -11.70 0.59
C ASP A 306 -3.45 -11.49 1.54
N GLY A 307 -3.26 -10.72 2.62
CA GLY A 307 -4.33 -10.47 3.61
C GLY A 307 -4.55 -11.61 4.61
N GLN A 308 -3.68 -12.62 4.65
CA GLN A 308 -3.63 -13.68 5.66
C GLN A 308 -2.34 -13.54 6.48
N VAL A 309 -2.42 -13.79 7.79
CA VAL A 309 -1.27 -13.78 8.69
C VAL A 309 -1.14 -15.15 9.33
N GLU A 310 -0.06 -15.86 9.02
CA GLU A 310 0.20 -17.22 9.48
C GLU A 310 1.53 -17.29 10.26
N PRO A 311 1.66 -18.11 11.33
CA PRO A 311 2.93 -18.29 12.03
C PRO A 311 4.03 -18.74 11.05
N SER A 312 5.17 -18.05 11.04
CA SER A 312 6.28 -18.48 10.19
C SER A 312 6.77 -19.85 10.69
N SER A 313 6.86 -20.84 9.79
CA SER A 313 7.28 -22.20 10.13
C SER A 313 8.76 -22.33 10.54
N ALA A 314 9.45 -21.22 10.83
CA ALA A 314 10.86 -21.15 11.19
C ALA A 314 11.17 -21.65 12.61
N GLY A 315 10.16 -22.08 13.38
CA GLY A 315 10.31 -22.62 14.75
C GLY A 315 10.26 -24.15 14.88
N ALA A 316 10.02 -24.91 13.80
CA ALA A 316 10.03 -26.37 13.89
C ALA A 316 11.49 -26.88 13.85
N LYS A 317 12.09 -27.05 15.02
CA LYS A 317 13.30 -27.89 15.17
C LYS A 317 13.00 -29.25 14.55
N ILE A 318 13.66 -29.55 13.43
CA ILE A 318 13.73 -30.92 12.88
C ILE A 318 14.53 -31.74 13.90
N ALA A 319 13.82 -32.29 14.89
CA ALA A 319 14.34 -33.39 15.69
C ALA A 319 14.35 -34.60 14.76
N GLY A 320 15.55 -34.93 14.27
CA GLY A 320 15.76 -36.11 13.44
C GLY A 320 15.32 -37.38 14.15
N ILE A 321 14.65 -38.25 13.40
CA ILE A 321 14.68 -39.68 13.67
C ILE A 321 15.13 -40.34 12.37
N PHE A 322 16.39 -40.77 12.40
CA PHE A 322 16.91 -41.81 11.53
C PHE A 322 16.07 -43.08 11.70
N GLY A 323 15.68 -43.68 10.59
CA GLY A 323 15.02 -44.97 10.56
C GLY A 323 14.95 -45.52 9.14
N TRP A 324 16.10 -45.91 8.60
CA TRP A 324 16.16 -46.92 7.53
C TRP A 324 15.33 -48.13 7.93
N TRP A 325 14.50 -48.69 7.05
CA TRP A 325 14.40 -50.14 6.82
C TRP A 325 13.67 -50.40 5.49
N ALA A 326 14.09 -51.50 4.88
CA ALA A 326 14.11 -51.76 3.46
C ALA A 326 12.82 -52.38 2.90
N ILE A 327 12.78 -52.35 1.57
CA ILE A 327 11.96 -53.15 0.65
C ILE A 327 11.99 -54.64 1.04
N ILE A 328 10.82 -55.28 1.19
CA ILE A 328 10.62 -56.70 0.84
C ILE A 328 9.23 -56.88 0.20
N THR A 329 9.26 -57.23 -1.09
CA THR A 329 8.20 -57.90 -1.83
C THR A 329 7.95 -59.31 -1.30
N SER A 330 6.70 -59.74 -1.18
CA SER A 330 6.34 -61.18 -1.20
C SER A 330 4.92 -61.39 -1.71
N ILE A 331 4.86 -62.00 -2.89
CA ILE A 331 3.74 -62.74 -3.47
C ILE A 331 3.64 -64.08 -2.73
N LEU A 332 2.43 -64.56 -2.38
CA LEU A 332 1.94 -65.91 -2.72
C LEU A 332 0.56 -66.23 -2.08
N PHE A 333 -0.39 -66.53 -2.98
CA PHE A 333 -1.48 -67.52 -2.98
C PHE A 333 -1.88 -68.28 -1.69
N PHE A 334 -3.19 -68.43 -1.49
CA PHE A 334 -3.99 -69.68 -1.34
C PHE A 334 -5.48 -69.24 -1.47
N THR A 335 -6.21 -69.50 -2.57
CA THR A 335 -7.17 -70.63 -2.79
C THR A 335 -8.19 -70.81 -1.64
N ILE A 336 -9.52 -70.97 -1.82
CA ILE A 336 -10.27 -71.96 -2.61
C ILE A 336 -11.80 -71.62 -2.54
N GLU A 337 -12.50 -71.86 -3.67
CA GLU A 337 -13.85 -72.46 -3.93
C GLU A 337 -15.08 -72.02 -3.09
N VAL A 338 -16.29 -71.91 -3.65
CA VAL A 338 -17.06 -72.87 -4.49
C VAL A 338 -17.81 -72.19 -5.63
#